data_AF-A0A965LCN5-F1
#
_entry.id   AF-A0A965LCN5-F1
#
_cell.length_a   1.000
_cell.length_b   1.000
_cell.length_c   1.000
_cell.angle_alpha   90.00
_cell.angle_beta   90.00
_cell.angle_gamma   90.00
#
_symmetry.space_group_name_H-M   'P 1'
#
loop_
_entity.id
_entity.type
_entity.pdbx_description
1 polymer ?
#
loop_
_entity_poly.entity_id
_entity_poly.type
_entity_poly.pdbx_seq_one_letter_code
_entity_poly.pdbx_strand_id
1 'polypeptide(L)'
;MLLEIRQEKRKREKSLKTIYNFQCDVCTKRFETNINGKLRSKQKNHYCSKDCVKNALKRGGPAENNMRQTCLEKYGEETIYTLMNKTKNRTLAHTKDANEKRVNTNLKKYGFKTFRKTHSKIELDLIESLSEFGFQSGYVCRNQIDLLCRKKKIAIEVQGDFWHANPEVYSDEWLHPVIKLTAKEIREKDKKKKLFLESKGYAVLYVWEKDYKDDRHQTIKKLRQDIFAIIAS
;
A
#
# COMPACT_ATOMS: atom_id res chain seq x y z
N MET A 1 5.01 24.95 25.42
CA MET A 1 6.37 25.05 24.81
C MET A 1 7.48 24.77 25.84
N LEU A 2 8.59 24.09 25.47
CA LEU A 2 9.79 23.96 26.33
C LEU A 2 10.52 25.31 26.39
N LEU A 3 10.84 25.77 27.60
CA LEU A 3 11.52 27.04 27.83
C LEU A 3 12.99 26.84 28.15
N GLU A 4 13.31 25.91 29.06
CA GLU A 4 14.66 25.75 29.59
C GLU A 4 14.87 24.32 30.12
N ILE A 5 16.13 23.86 30.11
CA ILE A 5 16.57 22.62 30.76
C ILE A 5 17.67 22.98 31.75
N ARG A 6 17.52 22.61 33.02
CA ARG A 6 18.55 22.82 34.06
C ARG A 6 18.90 21.54 34.78
N GLN A 7 20.10 21.47 35.34
CA GLN A 7 20.55 20.36 36.18
C GLN A 7 20.63 20.82 37.64
N GLU A 8 20.08 20.03 38.56
CA GLU A 8 20.09 20.31 39.99
C GLU A 8 20.66 19.12 40.77
N LYS A 9 21.45 19.40 41.82
CA LYS A 9 21.94 18.36 42.74
C LYS A 9 20.79 17.79 43.56
N ARG A 10 20.75 16.46 43.72
CA ARG A 10 19.80 15.83 44.65
C ARG A 10 20.27 16.06 46.09
N LYS A 11 19.35 16.40 47.01
CA LYS A 11 19.66 16.74 48.41
C LYS A 11 20.43 15.67 49.20
N ARG A 12 20.48 14.41 48.72
CA ARG A 12 21.06 13.26 49.43
C ARG A 12 22.00 12.38 48.58
N GLU A 13 22.26 12.72 47.32
CA GLU A 13 23.06 11.89 46.40
C GLU A 13 24.05 12.75 45.61
N LYS A 14 25.19 12.18 45.18
CA LYS A 14 26.12 12.80 44.22
C LYS A 14 25.55 12.93 42.80
N SER A 15 24.32 12.47 42.56
CA SER A 15 23.66 12.45 41.25
C SER A 15 22.93 13.76 40.94
N LEU A 16 22.96 14.16 39.67
CA LEU A 16 22.23 15.32 39.15
C LEU A 16 20.85 14.90 38.65
N LYS A 17 19.80 15.68 38.94
CA LYS A 17 18.49 15.57 38.29
C LYS A 17 18.37 16.63 37.20
N THR A 18 17.86 16.24 36.04
CA THR A 18 17.52 17.18 34.96
C THR A 18 16.08 17.63 35.13
N ILE A 19 15.85 18.95 35.11
CA ILE A 19 14.54 19.58 35.21
C ILE A 19 14.25 20.28 33.89
N TYR A 20 13.03 20.07 33.40
CA TYR A 20 12.51 20.68 32.19
C TYR A 20 11.45 21.71 32.57
N ASN A 21 11.65 22.95 32.13
CA ASN A 21 10.73 24.07 32.31
C ASN A 21 9.84 24.19 31.07
N PHE A 22 8.52 24.13 31.28
CA PHE A 22 7.55 24.26 30.21
C PHE A 22 6.59 25.43 30.46
N GLN A 23 6.09 26.02 29.38
CA GLN A 23 4.91 26.89 29.41
C GLN A 23 3.68 26.08 29.01
N CYS A 24 2.59 26.21 29.79
CA CYS A 24 1.33 25.59 29.46
C CYS A 24 0.66 26.26 28.26
N ASP A 25 0.23 25.47 27.28
CA ASP A 25 -0.39 25.99 26.05
C ASP A 25 -1.88 26.37 26.23
N VAL A 26 -2.41 26.32 27.46
CA VAL A 26 -3.81 26.67 27.79
C VAL A 26 -3.87 27.87 28.73
N CYS A 27 -3.23 27.77 29.90
CA CYS A 27 -3.29 28.81 30.93
C CYS A 27 -2.01 29.65 31.01
N THR A 28 -1.06 29.46 30.08
CA THR A 28 0.25 30.14 30.00
C THR A 28 1.17 30.02 31.23
N LYS A 29 0.71 29.35 32.29
CA LYS A 29 1.49 29.07 33.51
C LYS A 29 2.76 28.27 33.20
N ARG A 30 3.87 28.68 33.82
CA ARG A 30 5.14 27.94 33.81
C ARG A 30 5.07 26.76 34.79
N PHE A 31 5.58 25.61 34.38
CA PHE A 31 5.61 24.41 35.21
C PHE A 31 6.84 23.55 34.92
N GLU A 32 7.31 22.85 35.95
CA GLU A 32 8.52 22.03 35.93
C GLU A 32 8.18 20.55 35.91
N THR A 33 9.00 19.75 35.23
CA THR A 33 8.99 18.30 35.39
C THR A 33 10.39 17.71 35.25
N ASN A 34 10.72 16.79 36.15
CA ASN A 34 11.92 15.96 36.10
C ASN A 34 11.62 14.54 35.57
N ILE A 35 10.36 14.10 35.64
CA ILE A 35 9.91 12.80 35.15
C ILE A 35 9.46 12.95 33.70
N ASN A 36 9.93 12.05 32.82
CA ASN A 36 9.57 12.01 31.39
C ASN A 36 9.76 13.35 30.64
N GLY A 37 10.59 14.27 31.15
CA GLY A 37 10.77 15.60 30.56
C GLY A 37 11.30 15.57 29.12
N LYS A 38 12.23 14.65 28.83
CA LYS A 38 12.75 14.39 27.48
C LYS A 38 11.69 13.87 26.50
N LEU A 39 10.71 13.10 26.99
CA LEU A 39 9.60 12.62 26.17
C LEU A 39 8.59 13.75 25.95
N ARG A 40 8.27 14.50 27.00
CA ARG A 40 7.39 15.68 26.95
C ARG A 40 7.92 16.75 26.01
N SER A 41 9.22 17.03 25.99
CA SER A 41 9.81 18.02 25.08
C SER A 41 9.63 17.68 23.60
N LYS A 42 9.34 16.42 23.25
CA LYS A 42 9.01 16.01 21.88
C LYS A 42 7.52 16.13 21.56
N GLN A 43 6.67 16.36 22.56
CA GLN A 43 5.23 16.52 22.36
C GLN A 43 4.94 17.90 21.79
N LYS A 44 3.89 17.97 20.96
CA LYS A 44 3.45 19.24 20.36
C LYS A 44 2.86 20.18 21.41
N ASN A 45 2.10 19.64 22.36
CA ASN A 45 1.39 20.41 23.39
C ASN A 45 1.83 20.00 24.80
N HIS A 46 1.78 20.97 25.72
CA HIS A 46 2.29 20.92 27.07
C HIS A 46 1.25 21.52 28.03
N TYR A 47 0.85 20.72 29.03
CA TYR A 47 -0.19 21.09 29.99
C TYR A 47 0.32 20.99 31.42
N CYS A 48 0.02 22.01 32.24
CA CYS A 48 0.46 22.07 33.64
C CYS A 48 -0.41 21.24 34.60
N SER A 49 -1.65 20.92 34.21
CA SER A 49 -2.59 20.18 35.05
C SER A 49 -3.57 19.34 34.22
N LYS A 50 -4.21 18.35 34.86
CA LYS A 50 -5.29 17.56 34.26
C LYS A 50 -6.46 18.45 33.81
N ASP A 51 -6.74 19.53 34.53
CA ASP A 51 -7.80 20.47 34.17
C ASP A 51 -7.44 21.29 32.93
N CYS A 52 -6.17 21.65 32.74
CA CYS A 52 -5.72 22.26 31.49
C CYS A 52 -5.85 21.28 30.30
N VAL A 53 -5.62 19.98 30.51
CA VAL A 53 -5.87 18.97 29.47
C VAL A 53 -7.37 18.91 29.14
N LYS A 54 -8.24 18.83 30.15
CA LYS A 54 -9.70 18.83 29.94
C LYS A 54 -10.17 20.09 29.23
N ASN A 55 -9.65 21.26 29.61
CA ASN A 55 -9.96 22.53 28.98
C ASN A 55 -9.43 22.66 27.55
N ALA A 56 -8.30 22.02 27.23
CA ALA A 56 -7.80 21.97 25.86
C ALA A 56 -8.73 21.16 24.95
N LEU A 57 -9.19 20.00 25.46
CA LEU A 57 -9.92 18.99 24.70
C LEU A 57 -11.45 19.17 24.70
N LYS A 58 -11.99 20.05 25.55
CA LYS A 58 -13.43 20.34 25.56
C LYS A 58 -13.87 20.95 24.22
N ARG A 59 -15.15 20.80 23.90
CA ARG A 59 -15.77 21.40 22.73
C ARG A 59 -15.61 22.93 22.75
N GLY A 60 -15.14 23.51 21.64
CA GLY A 60 -14.76 24.91 21.50
C GLY A 60 -13.44 25.28 22.20
N GLY A 61 -12.72 24.29 22.75
CA GLY A 61 -11.45 24.49 23.41
C GLY A 61 -10.30 24.75 22.44
N PRO A 62 -9.12 25.13 22.95
CA PRO A 62 -7.93 25.43 22.15
C PRO A 62 -7.55 24.33 21.14
N ALA A 63 -7.71 23.05 21.47
CA ALA A 63 -7.34 21.97 20.56
C ALA A 63 -8.26 21.91 19.34
N GLU A 64 -9.57 22.10 19.52
CA GLU A 64 -10.54 22.14 18.43
C GLU A 64 -10.31 23.38 17.55
N ASN A 65 -10.09 24.55 18.15
CA ASN A 65 -9.86 25.80 17.40
C ASN A 65 -8.57 25.72 16.57
N ASN A 66 -7.48 25.20 17.13
CA ASN A 66 -6.23 25.02 16.40
C ASN A 66 -6.39 24.03 15.22
N MET A 67 -7.19 22.98 15.41
CA MET A 67 -7.51 22.03 14.36
C MET A 67 -8.33 22.66 13.24
N ARG A 68 -9.37 23.43 13.58
CA ARG A 68 -10.19 24.20 12.61
C ARG A 68 -9.34 25.18 11.81
N GLN A 69 -8.49 25.95 12.49
CA GLN A 69 -7.57 26.89 11.87
C GLN A 69 -6.63 26.19 10.87
N THR A 70 -6.03 25.07 11.29
CA THR A 70 -5.15 24.28 10.40
C THR A 70 -5.91 23.74 9.19
N CYS A 71 -7.17 23.31 9.37
CA CYS A 71 -8.01 22.83 8.28
C CYS A 71 -8.36 23.95 7.29
N LEU A 72 -8.67 25.14 7.79
CA LEU A 72 -8.94 26.32 6.97
C LEU A 72 -7.70 26.75 6.18
N GLU A 73 -6.55 26.86 6.85
CA GLU A 73 -5.30 27.30 6.20
C GLU A 73 -4.82 26.34 5.12
N LYS A 74 -4.93 25.02 5.37
CA LYS A 74 -4.39 24.02 4.44
C LYS A 74 -5.36 23.60 3.35
N TYR A 75 -6.66 23.58 3.67
CA TYR A 75 -7.67 22.95 2.82
C TYR A 75 -8.85 23.87 2.50
N GLY A 76 -8.92 25.07 3.09
CA GLY A 76 -10.02 26.01 2.91
C GLY A 76 -11.34 25.56 3.58
N GLU A 77 -11.28 24.60 4.49
CA GLU A 77 -12.47 24.00 5.12
C GLU A 77 -12.49 24.20 6.63
N GLU A 78 -13.65 24.53 7.18
CA GLU A 78 -13.82 24.76 8.63
C GLU A 78 -13.65 23.49 9.47
N THR A 79 -13.99 22.33 8.93
CA THR A 79 -13.96 21.07 9.69
C THR A 79 -13.39 19.91 8.90
N ILE A 80 -12.78 18.96 9.62
CA ILE A 80 -12.35 17.67 9.07
C ILE A 80 -13.53 16.90 8.46
N TYR A 81 -14.72 17.00 9.04
CA TYR A 81 -15.90 16.31 8.52
C TYR A 81 -16.32 16.83 7.15
N THR A 82 -16.27 18.15 6.94
CA THR A 82 -16.53 18.76 5.62
C THR A 82 -15.52 18.26 4.58
N LEU A 83 -14.24 18.24 4.94
CA LEU A 83 -13.17 17.68 4.10
C LEU A 83 -13.41 16.19 3.79
N MET A 84 -13.73 15.37 4.80
CA MET A 84 -14.00 13.95 4.64
C MET A 84 -15.22 13.68 3.77
N ASN A 85 -16.28 14.50 3.90
CA ASN A 85 -17.48 14.39 3.07
C ASN A 85 -17.19 14.73 1.61
N LYS A 86 -16.38 15.76 1.32
CA LYS A 86 -15.90 16.04 -0.05
C LYS A 86 -15.08 14.88 -0.61
N THR A 87 -14.17 14.33 0.19
CA THR A 87 -13.27 13.23 -0.23
C THR A 87 -14.04 11.91 -0.47
N LYS A 88 -15.08 11.65 0.32
CA LYS A 88 -15.96 10.47 0.16
C LYS A 88 -17.06 10.66 -0.87
N ASN A 89 -17.25 11.87 -1.40
CA ASN A 89 -18.31 12.14 -2.36
C ASN A 89 -17.98 11.47 -3.69
N ARG A 90 -18.63 10.33 -3.97
CA ARG A 90 -18.40 9.54 -5.19
C ARG A 90 -18.56 10.39 -6.45
N THR A 91 -19.51 11.33 -6.47
CA THR A 91 -19.72 12.26 -7.58
C THR A 91 -18.51 13.17 -7.83
N LEU A 92 -17.84 13.67 -6.78
CA LEU A 92 -16.61 14.48 -6.95
C LEU A 92 -15.41 13.64 -7.41
N ALA A 93 -15.33 12.37 -7.00
CA ALA A 93 -14.27 11.43 -7.41
C ALA A 93 -14.32 11.07 -8.91
N HIS A 94 -15.48 11.22 -9.56
CA HIS A 94 -15.70 10.97 -10.99
C HIS A 94 -15.67 12.23 -11.86
N THR A 95 -15.29 13.38 -11.31
CA THR A 95 -15.12 14.61 -12.10
C THR A 95 -13.93 14.52 -13.06
N LYS A 96 -13.97 15.31 -14.13
CA LYS A 96 -12.89 15.41 -15.12
C LYS A 96 -11.57 15.84 -14.47
N ASP A 97 -11.61 16.83 -13.58
CA ASP A 97 -10.44 17.33 -12.84
C ASP A 97 -9.83 16.26 -11.90
N ALA A 98 -10.67 15.51 -11.17
CA ALA A 98 -10.18 14.39 -10.36
C ALA A 98 -9.55 13.28 -11.21
N ASN A 99 -10.07 13.04 -12.41
CA ASN A 99 -9.47 12.11 -13.37
C ASN A 99 -8.11 12.59 -13.88
N GLU A 100 -8.00 13.85 -14.28
CA GLU A 100 -6.74 14.46 -14.74
C GLU A 100 -5.66 14.44 -13.67
N LYS A 101 -5.97 14.78 -12.42
CA LYS A 101 -5.05 14.68 -11.28
C LYS A 101 -4.53 13.26 -11.07
N ARG A 102 -5.41 12.26 -11.23
CA ARG A 102 -5.05 10.83 -11.11
C ARG A 102 -4.13 10.38 -12.25
N VAL A 103 -4.45 10.77 -13.48
CA VAL A 103 -3.64 10.48 -14.67
C VAL A 103 -2.25 11.12 -14.53
N ASN A 104 -2.16 12.38 -14.13
CA ASN A 104 -0.89 13.07 -13.93
C ASN A 104 -0.05 12.44 -12.81
N THR A 105 -0.69 12.01 -11.73
CA THR A 105 -0.01 11.28 -10.64
C THR A 105 0.52 9.92 -11.12
N ASN A 106 -0.28 9.19 -11.91
CA ASN A 106 0.13 7.89 -12.46
C ASN A 106 1.30 8.03 -13.44
N LEU A 107 1.25 9.03 -14.32
CA LEU A 107 2.34 9.36 -15.23
C LEU A 107 3.62 9.66 -14.46
N LYS A 108 3.55 10.50 -13.43
CA LYS A 108 4.72 10.89 -12.63
C LYS A 108 5.33 9.72 -11.85
N LYS A 109 4.50 8.85 -11.26
CA LYS A 109 4.98 7.73 -10.45
C LYS A 109 5.40 6.51 -11.26
N TYR A 110 4.70 6.25 -12.35
CA TYR A 110 4.75 4.95 -13.02
C TYR A 110 4.94 5.05 -14.54
N GLY A 111 4.97 6.25 -15.12
CA GLY A 111 5.22 6.45 -16.55
C GLY A 111 4.01 6.18 -17.47
N PHE A 112 2.84 5.81 -16.93
CA PHE A 112 1.65 5.49 -17.74
C PHE A 112 0.40 6.28 -17.35
N LYS A 113 -0.44 6.58 -18.37
CA LYS A 113 -1.66 7.41 -18.22
C LYS A 113 -2.78 6.72 -17.44
N THR A 114 -2.97 5.42 -17.66
CA THR A 114 -4.05 4.67 -17.00
C THR A 114 -3.49 3.43 -16.31
N PHE A 115 -3.68 3.35 -15.00
CA PHE A 115 -3.65 2.07 -14.30
C PHE A 115 -4.96 1.37 -14.68
N ARG A 116 -5.02 0.70 -15.83
CA ARG A 116 -6.12 -0.25 -16.03
C ARG A 116 -5.92 -1.30 -14.94
N LYS A 117 -6.89 -1.39 -14.02
CA LYS A 117 -6.91 -2.30 -12.87
C LYS A 117 -6.81 -3.80 -13.27
N THR A 118 -6.62 -4.08 -14.55
CA THR A 118 -6.60 -5.41 -15.14
C THR A 118 -5.23 -6.07 -15.11
N HIS A 119 -4.13 -5.33 -14.95
CA HIS A 119 -2.78 -5.91 -15.03
C HIS A 119 -1.96 -5.68 -13.76
N SER A 120 -1.37 -6.74 -13.22
CA SER A 120 -0.35 -6.65 -12.17
C SER A 120 0.94 -5.98 -12.70
N LYS A 121 1.82 -5.56 -11.79
CA LYS A 121 3.12 -4.99 -12.17
C LYS A 121 3.97 -5.97 -12.99
N ILE A 122 3.89 -7.26 -12.65
CA ILE A 122 4.59 -8.34 -13.35
C ILE A 122 4.04 -8.46 -14.77
N GLU A 123 2.71 -8.47 -14.94
CA GLU A 123 2.10 -8.55 -16.27
C GLU A 123 2.51 -7.39 -17.18
N LEU A 124 2.52 -6.14 -16.67
CA LEU A 124 2.95 -4.98 -17.46
C LEU A 124 4.40 -5.13 -17.92
N ASP A 125 5.29 -5.56 -17.02
CA ASP A 125 6.69 -5.77 -17.34
C ASP A 125 6.90 -6.92 -18.35
N LEU A 126 6.12 -8.00 -18.23
CA LEU A 126 6.14 -9.10 -19.19
C LEU A 126 5.62 -8.67 -20.57
N ILE A 127 4.54 -7.88 -20.62
CA ILE A 127 4.02 -7.32 -21.88
C ILE A 127 5.07 -6.47 -22.58
N GLU A 128 5.78 -5.63 -21.84
CA GLU A 128 6.86 -4.81 -22.38
C GLU A 128 8.06 -5.67 -22.82
N SER A 129 8.52 -6.55 -21.93
CA SER A 129 9.70 -7.38 -22.13
C SER A 129 9.54 -8.45 -23.20
N LEU A 130 8.31 -8.84 -23.54
CA LEU A 130 7.96 -9.85 -24.55
C LEU A 130 7.11 -9.25 -25.68
N SER A 131 7.24 -7.94 -25.91
CA SER A 131 6.45 -7.19 -26.89
C SER A 131 6.58 -7.75 -28.31
N GLU A 132 7.72 -8.37 -28.65
CA GLU A 132 7.96 -9.01 -29.94
C GLU A 132 6.99 -10.16 -30.25
N PHE A 133 6.38 -10.77 -29.23
CA PHE A 133 5.45 -11.87 -29.42
C PHE A 133 4.00 -11.42 -29.59
N GLY A 134 3.69 -10.15 -29.28
CA GLY A 134 2.36 -9.55 -29.42
C GLY A 134 1.33 -10.07 -28.41
N PHE A 135 1.73 -10.20 -27.14
CA PHE A 135 0.81 -10.60 -26.07
C PHE A 135 -0.15 -9.47 -25.69
N GLN A 136 -1.36 -9.84 -25.30
CA GLN A 136 -2.40 -8.95 -24.79
C GLN A 136 -3.30 -9.70 -23.80
N SER A 137 -4.00 -9.00 -22.92
CA SER A 137 -5.07 -9.65 -22.13
C SER A 137 -6.17 -10.17 -23.05
N GLY A 138 -6.76 -11.29 -22.68
CA GLY A 138 -7.85 -11.86 -23.47
C GLY A 138 -8.60 -12.96 -22.76
N TYR A 139 -9.55 -13.55 -23.49
CA TYR A 139 -10.38 -14.63 -23.01
C TYR A 139 -10.28 -15.85 -23.92
N VAL A 140 -10.15 -17.03 -23.35
CA VAL A 140 -10.38 -18.30 -24.05
C VAL A 140 -11.66 -18.90 -23.48
N CYS A 141 -12.72 -18.84 -24.28
CA CYS A 141 -14.09 -19.11 -23.83
C CYS A 141 -14.45 -18.20 -22.63
N ARG A 142 -14.67 -18.77 -21.44
CA ARG A 142 -15.02 -18.03 -20.22
C ARG A 142 -13.81 -17.73 -19.32
N ASN A 143 -12.62 -18.23 -19.66
CA ASN A 143 -11.42 -18.05 -18.86
C ASN A 143 -10.68 -16.79 -19.29
N GLN A 144 -10.50 -15.84 -18.37
CA GLN A 144 -9.59 -14.71 -18.54
C GLN A 144 -8.15 -15.21 -18.44
N ILE A 145 -7.31 -14.75 -19.36
CA ILE A 145 -5.88 -15.06 -19.46
C ILE A 145 -5.11 -13.76 -19.35
N ASP A 146 -4.07 -13.74 -18.52
CA ASP A 146 -3.27 -12.53 -18.25
C ASP A 146 -2.58 -12.03 -19.53
N LEU A 147 -1.83 -12.92 -20.19
CA LEU A 147 -1.14 -12.65 -21.45
C LEU A 147 -1.46 -13.75 -22.48
N LEU A 148 -2.15 -13.38 -23.54
CA LEU A 148 -2.64 -14.29 -24.58
C LEU A 148 -2.11 -13.89 -25.96
N CYS A 149 -1.45 -14.83 -26.65
CA CYS A 149 -1.11 -14.71 -28.06
C CYS A 149 -1.91 -15.76 -28.86
N ARG A 150 -3.05 -15.36 -29.42
CA ARG A 150 -3.93 -16.26 -30.18
C ARG A 150 -3.28 -16.84 -31.43
N LYS A 151 -2.49 -16.01 -32.14
CA LYS A 151 -1.82 -16.40 -33.39
C LYS A 151 -0.85 -17.56 -33.18
N LYS A 152 -0.11 -17.52 -32.07
CA LYS A 152 0.88 -18.54 -31.70
C LYS A 152 0.30 -19.62 -30.78
N LYS A 153 -0.96 -19.48 -30.36
CA LYS A 153 -1.61 -20.36 -29.38
C LYS A 153 -0.82 -20.49 -28.07
N ILE A 154 -0.36 -19.37 -27.52
CA ILE A 154 0.37 -19.34 -26.25
C ILE A 154 -0.44 -18.51 -25.23
N ALA A 155 -0.56 -19.04 -24.02
CA ALA A 155 -1.12 -18.38 -22.84
C ALA A 155 -0.06 -18.34 -21.73
N ILE A 156 0.16 -17.16 -21.15
CA ILE A 156 1.02 -16.97 -19.98
C ILE A 156 0.13 -16.51 -18.83
N GLU A 157 0.24 -17.19 -17.68
CA GLU A 157 -0.49 -16.88 -16.45
C GLU A 157 0.51 -16.51 -15.35
N VAL A 158 0.30 -15.37 -14.71
CA VAL A 158 1.12 -14.89 -13.59
C VAL A 158 0.50 -15.40 -12.30
N GLN A 159 1.20 -16.32 -11.65
CA GLN A 159 0.75 -16.98 -10.44
C GLN A 159 1.23 -16.22 -9.20
N GLY A 160 0.36 -15.42 -8.61
CA GLY A 160 0.63 -14.79 -7.30
C GLY A 160 0.76 -15.83 -6.20
N ASP A 161 1.84 -15.79 -5.41
CA ASP A 161 2.20 -16.91 -4.51
C ASP A 161 1.11 -17.20 -3.48
N PHE A 162 0.50 -16.14 -2.94
CA PHE A 162 -0.59 -16.22 -1.97
C PHE A 162 -1.89 -16.75 -2.60
N TRP A 163 -2.30 -16.18 -3.74
CA TRP A 163 -3.60 -16.47 -4.36
C TRP A 163 -3.67 -17.87 -4.99
N HIS A 164 -2.54 -18.34 -5.54
CA HIS A 164 -2.42 -19.65 -6.19
C HIS A 164 -1.73 -20.69 -5.32
N ALA A 165 -1.47 -20.34 -4.05
CA ALA A 165 -0.84 -21.19 -3.05
C ALA A 165 0.41 -21.91 -3.58
N ASN A 166 1.46 -21.12 -3.85
CA ASN A 166 2.74 -21.61 -4.38
C ASN A 166 3.21 -22.85 -3.61
N PRO A 167 3.47 -23.99 -4.29
CA PRO A 167 3.85 -25.26 -3.66
C PRO A 167 5.17 -25.20 -2.88
N GLU A 168 6.06 -24.26 -3.19
CA GLU A 168 7.30 -24.05 -2.43
C GLU A 168 7.08 -23.32 -1.11
N VAL A 169 5.94 -22.63 -0.97
CA VAL A 169 5.62 -21.76 0.17
C VAL A 169 4.52 -22.37 1.06
N TYR A 170 3.54 -23.05 0.46
CA TYR A 170 2.37 -23.55 1.16
C TYR A 170 2.21 -25.07 0.96
N SER A 171 2.06 -25.81 2.06
CA SER A 171 1.77 -27.24 2.02
C SER A 171 0.35 -27.50 1.48
N ASP A 172 0.10 -28.73 1.00
CA ASP A 172 -1.19 -29.15 0.43
C ASP A 172 -2.37 -28.91 1.38
N GLU A 173 -2.16 -29.09 2.68
CA GLU A 173 -3.16 -28.97 3.75
C GLU A 173 -3.40 -27.52 4.20
N TRP A 174 -2.57 -26.57 3.76
CA TRP A 174 -2.72 -25.18 4.15
C TRP A 174 -4.07 -24.61 3.69
N LEU A 175 -4.86 -24.10 4.63
CA LEU A 175 -6.15 -23.50 4.35
C LEU A 175 -5.99 -22.02 4.02
N HIS A 176 -6.32 -21.63 2.78
CA HIS A 176 -6.21 -20.25 2.34
C HIS A 176 -7.22 -19.36 3.10
N PRO A 177 -6.78 -18.29 3.80
CA PRO A 177 -7.61 -17.54 4.74
C PRO A 177 -8.77 -16.78 4.08
N VAL A 178 -8.60 -16.36 2.82
CA VAL A 178 -9.64 -15.68 2.03
C VAL A 178 -10.50 -16.65 1.21
N ILE A 179 -9.89 -17.52 0.41
CA ILE A 179 -10.60 -18.44 -0.52
C ILE A 179 -11.32 -19.57 0.23
N LYS A 180 -10.89 -19.91 1.44
CA LYS A 180 -11.44 -21.00 2.28
C LYS A 180 -11.34 -22.38 1.61
N LEU A 181 -10.32 -22.57 0.79
CA LEU A 181 -9.94 -23.85 0.20
C LEU A 181 -8.52 -24.19 0.60
N THR A 182 -8.20 -25.48 0.61
CA THR A 182 -6.84 -25.96 0.79
C THR A 182 -5.96 -25.57 -0.40
N ALA A 183 -4.65 -25.43 -0.18
CA ALA A 183 -3.69 -25.17 -1.24
C ALA A 183 -3.78 -26.21 -2.37
N LYS A 184 -4.03 -27.47 -2.00
CA LYS A 184 -4.25 -28.56 -2.94
C LYS A 184 -5.47 -28.30 -3.85
N GLU A 185 -6.62 -27.96 -3.28
CA GLU A 185 -7.84 -27.67 -4.04
C GLU A 185 -7.67 -26.44 -4.97
N ILE A 186 -6.93 -25.42 -4.53
CA ILE A 186 -6.60 -24.25 -5.35
C ILE A 186 -5.77 -24.69 -6.57
N ARG A 187 -4.66 -25.39 -6.35
CA ARG A 187 -3.79 -25.88 -7.43
C ARG A 187 -4.50 -26.88 -8.35
N GLU A 188 -5.41 -27.69 -7.83
CA GLU A 188 -6.27 -28.57 -8.64
C GLU A 188 -7.20 -27.78 -9.57
N LYS A 189 -7.76 -26.65 -9.10
CA LYS A 189 -8.55 -25.74 -9.96
C LYS A 189 -7.70 -25.10 -11.05
N ASP A 190 -6.51 -24.63 -10.71
CA ASP A 190 -5.57 -24.06 -11.69
C ASP A 190 -5.14 -25.09 -12.73
N LYS A 191 -4.86 -26.32 -12.30
CA LYS A 191 -4.59 -27.45 -13.19
C LYS A 191 -5.75 -27.75 -14.13
N LYS A 192 -7.00 -27.70 -13.66
CA LYS A 192 -8.20 -27.85 -14.52
C LYS A 192 -8.29 -26.73 -15.56
N LYS A 193 -8.00 -25.48 -15.20
CA LYS A 193 -7.94 -24.35 -16.14
C LYS A 193 -6.86 -24.60 -17.20
N LYS A 194 -5.66 -25.02 -16.79
CA LYS A 194 -4.55 -25.35 -17.70
C LYS A 194 -4.92 -26.44 -18.70
N LEU A 195 -5.40 -27.59 -18.22
CA LEU A 195 -5.82 -28.71 -19.06
C LEU A 195 -6.92 -28.31 -20.06
N PHE A 196 -7.85 -27.45 -19.63
CA PHE A 196 -8.86 -26.90 -20.53
C PHE A 196 -8.24 -26.07 -21.66
N LEU A 197 -7.29 -25.19 -21.37
CA LEU A 197 -6.62 -24.37 -22.38
C LEU A 197 -5.79 -25.22 -23.34
N GLU A 198 -5.08 -26.22 -22.81
CA GLU A 198 -4.33 -27.21 -23.58
C GLU A 198 -5.26 -27.99 -24.52
N SER A 199 -6.45 -28.38 -24.06
CA SER A 199 -7.46 -29.02 -24.93
C SER A 199 -8.00 -28.11 -26.04
N LYS A 200 -7.80 -26.78 -25.94
CA LYS A 200 -8.10 -25.80 -26.99
C LYS A 200 -6.89 -25.51 -27.89
N GLY A 201 -5.82 -26.29 -27.73
CA GLY A 201 -4.58 -26.21 -28.49
C GLY A 201 -3.66 -25.08 -28.05
N TYR A 202 -3.80 -24.56 -26.83
CA TYR A 202 -2.89 -23.55 -26.30
C TYR A 202 -1.77 -24.18 -25.48
N ALA A 203 -0.53 -23.76 -25.70
CA ALA A 203 0.54 -23.96 -24.74
C ALA A 203 0.37 -22.99 -23.56
N VAL A 204 0.47 -23.49 -22.32
CA VAL A 204 0.25 -22.71 -21.10
C VAL A 204 1.54 -22.64 -20.28
N LEU A 205 2.06 -21.43 -20.12
CA LEU A 205 3.27 -21.13 -19.35
C LEU A 205 2.89 -20.40 -18.05
N TYR A 206 3.48 -20.80 -16.93
CA TYR A 206 3.29 -20.16 -15.64
C TYR A 206 4.50 -19.32 -15.27
N VAL A 207 4.25 -18.16 -14.69
CA VAL A 207 5.27 -17.30 -14.07
C VAL A 207 4.88 -17.11 -12.61
N TRP A 208 5.58 -17.75 -11.69
CA TRP A 208 5.36 -17.54 -10.27
C TRP A 208 5.90 -16.17 -9.83
N GLU A 209 5.16 -15.50 -8.95
CA GLU A 209 5.55 -14.23 -8.36
C GLU A 209 6.88 -14.34 -7.62
N LYS A 210 7.12 -15.44 -6.90
CA LYS A 210 8.38 -15.74 -6.22
C LYS A 210 9.55 -15.79 -7.20
N ASP A 211 9.49 -16.63 -8.24
CA ASP A 211 10.56 -16.79 -9.22
C ASP A 211 10.93 -15.45 -9.88
N TYR A 212 9.90 -14.70 -10.27
CA TYR A 212 10.08 -13.40 -10.90
C TYR A 212 10.72 -12.37 -9.96
N LYS A 213 10.38 -12.40 -8.66
CA LYS A 213 10.98 -11.49 -7.66
C LYS A 213 12.41 -11.89 -7.31
N ASP A 214 12.70 -13.18 -7.26
CA ASP A 214 14.02 -13.71 -6.93
C ASP A 214 15.01 -13.42 -8.06
N ASP A 215 14.65 -13.70 -9.31
CA ASP A 215 15.43 -13.29 -10.49
C ASP A 215 14.55 -13.00 -11.70
N ARG A 216 14.20 -11.74 -11.87
CA ARG A 216 13.43 -11.23 -13.01
C ARG A 216 14.10 -11.54 -14.35
N HIS A 217 15.41 -11.31 -14.46
CA HIS A 217 16.10 -11.40 -15.75
C HIS A 217 16.15 -12.85 -16.22
N GLN A 218 16.51 -13.77 -15.33
CA GLN A 218 16.54 -15.19 -15.63
C GLN A 218 15.14 -15.74 -15.92
N THR A 219 14.11 -15.29 -15.19
CA THR A 219 12.71 -15.66 -15.43
C THR A 219 12.27 -15.28 -16.84
N ILE A 220 12.49 -14.02 -17.26
CA ILE A 220 12.12 -13.55 -18.60
C ILE A 220 12.93 -14.28 -19.68
N LYS A 221 14.23 -14.52 -19.45
CA LYS A 221 15.08 -15.25 -20.38
C LYS A 221 14.57 -16.67 -20.62
N LYS A 222 14.27 -17.42 -19.55
CA LYS A 222 13.71 -18.77 -19.64
C LYS A 222 12.36 -18.77 -20.35
N LEU A 223 11.47 -17.86 -19.97
CA LEU A 223 10.15 -17.73 -20.59
C LEU A 223 10.24 -17.45 -22.10
N ARG A 224 11.17 -16.57 -22.51
CA ARG A 224 11.44 -16.31 -23.93
C ARG A 224 11.95 -17.55 -24.66
N GLN A 225 12.84 -18.34 -24.04
CA GLN A 225 13.34 -19.59 -24.61
C GLN A 225 12.22 -20.63 -24.79
N ASP A 226 11.36 -20.79 -23.78
CA ASP A 226 10.21 -21.70 -23.84
C ASP A 226 9.24 -21.30 -24.96
N ILE A 227 8.97 -20.00 -25.11
CA ILE A 227 8.13 -19.48 -26.20
C ILE A 227 8.73 -19.80 -27.58
N PHE A 228 10.04 -19.59 -27.77
CA PHE A 228 10.69 -19.93 -29.04
C PHE A 228 10.64 -21.43 -29.34
N ALA A 229 10.82 -22.28 -28.34
CA ALA A 229 10.72 -23.73 -28.51
C ALA A 229 9.31 -24.14 -28.96
N ILE A 230 8.25 -23.54 -28.38
CA ILE A 230 6.85 -23.79 -28.77
C ILE A 230 6.54 -23.32 -30.19
N ILE A 231 7.13 -22.21 -30.64
CA ILE A 231 6.89 -21.69 -32.00
C ILE A 231 7.61 -22.54 -33.05
N ALA A 232 8.72 -23.17 -32.69
CA ALA A 232 9.53 -23.98 -33.59
C ALA A 232 9.00 -25.42 -33.78
N SER A 233 8.15 -25.91 -32.87
CA SER A 233 7.48 -27.22 -32.93
C SER A 233 6.21 -27.17 -33.76
#